data_AF-A0A8S9ZCU6-F1
#
_entry.id   AF-A0A8S9ZCU6-F1
#
_cell.length_a   1.000
_cell.length_b   1.000
_cell.length_c   1.000
_cell.angle_alpha   90.00
_cell.angle_beta   90.00
_cell.angle_gamma   90.00
#
_symmetry.space_group_name_H-M   'P 1'
#
loop_
_entity.id
_entity.type
_entity.pdbx_description
1 polymer ?
#
loop_
_entity_poly.entity_id
_entity_poly.type
_entity_poly.pdbx_seq_one_letter_code
_entity_poly.pdbx_strand_id
1 'polypeptide(L)'
;MSIFSNSFTLSSVTMTSTGSDISETLNDNNRIDKALKLLTGRLNQFRDHISQTLLSTPQGYSSLGSFIEDFSYCYGYNPSERARSFGYFSLFEFLKSDYMKGRVWFKVFLNGDLHLLPRVDENTEVLFKQILISYEQRRNKRYNRLRRSIKHRYFY
;
A
#
# COMPACT_ATOMS: atom_id res chain seq x y z
N MET A 1 -4.31 43.33 25.63
CA MET A 1 -3.49 42.30 24.97
C MET A 1 -3.97 42.18 23.53
N SER A 2 -3.04 42.32 22.59
CA SER A 2 -3.27 42.52 21.16
C SER A 2 -3.72 41.28 20.41
N ILE A 3 -4.51 41.53 19.38
CA ILE A 3 -5.13 40.64 18.39
C ILE A 3 -4.06 40.12 17.41
N PHE A 4 -4.18 38.87 16.96
CA PHE A 4 -3.64 38.43 15.67
C PHE A 4 -4.70 37.67 14.88
N SER A 5 -5.37 38.42 14.01
CA SER A 5 -6.10 37.96 12.83
C SER A 5 -5.09 37.80 11.69
N ASN A 6 -4.83 36.56 11.27
CA ASN A 6 -4.03 36.32 10.06
C ASN A 6 -4.94 36.42 8.82
N SER A 7 -4.97 37.61 8.23
CA SER A 7 -5.48 37.86 6.88
C SER A 7 -4.43 37.44 5.85
N PHE A 8 -4.76 36.54 4.93
CA PHE A 8 -3.96 36.27 3.73
C PHE A 8 -4.25 37.35 2.69
N THR A 9 -3.27 38.20 2.37
CA THR A 9 -3.32 39.12 1.22
C THR A 9 -2.52 38.51 0.06
N LEU A 10 -3.20 38.15 -1.03
CA LEU A 10 -2.55 37.89 -2.31
C LEU A 10 -2.09 39.22 -2.87
N SER A 11 -0.77 39.44 -2.88
CA SER A 11 -0.16 40.55 -3.61
C SER A 11 -0.02 40.16 -5.07
N SER A 12 -0.74 40.86 -5.93
CA SER A 12 -0.65 40.79 -7.38
C SER A 12 0.76 41.13 -7.86
N VAL A 13 1.44 40.19 -8.49
CA VAL A 13 2.68 40.43 -9.23
C VAL A 13 2.32 40.82 -10.66
N THR A 14 2.49 42.10 -10.99
CA THR A 14 2.53 42.60 -12.38
C THR A 14 3.89 42.24 -12.99
N MET A 15 3.91 41.30 -13.94
CA MET A 15 5.07 41.06 -14.80
C MET A 15 4.92 41.91 -16.06
N THR A 16 5.70 42.97 -16.15
CA THR A 16 5.89 43.77 -17.37
C THR A 16 6.64 42.95 -18.40
N SER A 17 6.07 42.88 -19.60
CA SER A 17 6.65 42.24 -20.78
C SER A 17 7.95 42.91 -21.20
N THR A 18 8.98 42.12 -21.47
CA THR A 18 9.93 42.41 -22.55
C THR A 18 10.38 41.08 -23.14
N GLY A 19 10.18 40.94 -24.45
CA GLY A 19 10.34 39.68 -25.16
C GLY A 19 11.79 39.22 -25.27
N SER A 20 11.96 37.91 -25.28
CA SER A 20 12.90 37.21 -26.17
C SER A 20 12.49 35.74 -26.23
N ASP A 21 12.38 35.26 -27.46
CA ASP A 21 12.51 33.88 -27.91
C ASP A 21 11.43 32.85 -27.51
N ILE A 22 10.39 32.83 -28.35
CA ILE A 22 9.55 31.66 -28.60
C ILE A 22 10.44 30.60 -29.28
N SER A 23 11.07 29.71 -28.51
CA SER A 23 11.58 28.41 -29.01
C SER A 23 12.13 27.53 -27.86
N GLU A 24 11.27 27.05 -26.94
CA GLU A 24 11.65 25.91 -26.07
C GLU A 24 10.48 25.03 -25.59
N THR A 25 9.23 25.38 -25.92
CA THR A 25 8.02 24.72 -25.38
C THR A 25 7.75 23.31 -25.91
N LEU A 26 8.39 22.87 -26.99
CA LEU A 26 8.16 21.54 -27.58
C LEU A 26 8.93 20.40 -26.88
N ASN A 27 9.98 20.69 -26.11
CA ASN A 27 10.81 19.67 -25.47
C ASN A 27 10.37 19.36 -24.03
N ASP A 28 9.78 20.33 -23.34
CA ASP A 28 9.36 20.19 -21.95
C ASP A 28 8.07 19.36 -21.80
N ASN A 29 7.13 19.47 -22.72
CA ASN A 29 5.93 18.63 -22.72
C ASN A 29 6.29 17.13 -22.81
N ASN A 30 7.28 16.78 -23.63
CA ASN A 30 7.75 15.41 -23.80
C ASN A 30 8.49 14.89 -22.55
N ARG A 31 9.18 15.77 -21.81
CA ARG A 31 9.81 15.45 -20.51
C ARG A 31 8.78 15.24 -19.42
N ILE A 32 7.76 16.09 -19.35
CA ILE A 32 6.65 15.99 -18.40
C ILE A 32 5.88 14.68 -18.64
N ASP A 33 5.54 14.36 -19.89
CA ASP A 33 4.86 13.12 -20.24
C ASP A 33 5.66 11.87 -19.85
N LYS A 34 6.99 11.90 -20.08
CA LYS A 34 7.89 10.83 -19.67
C LYS A 34 7.97 10.69 -18.15
N ALA A 35 8.04 11.80 -17.42
CA ALA A 35 8.08 11.80 -15.96
C ALA A 35 6.76 11.29 -15.37
N LEU A 36 5.62 11.73 -15.91
CA LEU A 36 4.29 11.24 -15.53
C LEU A 36 4.17 9.74 -15.80
N LYS A 37 4.58 9.26 -16.98
CA LYS A 37 4.55 7.83 -17.31
C LYS A 37 5.40 6.99 -16.36
N LEU A 38 6.58 7.49 -15.96
CA LEU A 38 7.43 6.84 -14.97
C LEU A 38 6.80 6.83 -13.58
N LEU A 39 6.19 7.95 -13.15
CA LEU A 39 5.49 8.05 -11.87
C LEU A 39 4.33 7.07 -11.81
N THR A 40 3.49 7.04 -12.85
CA THR A 40 2.35 6.11 -12.96
C THR A 40 2.82 4.65 -12.98
N GLY A 41 3.93 4.36 -13.68
CA GLY A 41 4.55 3.04 -13.67
C GLY A 41 5.00 2.60 -12.26
N ARG A 42 5.68 3.49 -11.53
CA ARG A 42 6.11 3.24 -10.15
C ARG A 42 4.93 3.09 -9.19
N LEU A 43 3.87 3.85 -9.39
CA LEU A 43 2.64 3.77 -8.60
C LEU A 43 1.92 2.43 -8.84
N ASN A 44 1.82 2.00 -10.10
CA ASN A 44 1.27 0.69 -10.47
C ASN A 44 2.08 -0.44 -9.84
N GLN A 45 3.42 -0.38 -9.93
CA GLN A 45 4.29 -1.38 -9.32
C GLN A 45 4.09 -1.44 -7.79
N PHE A 46 4.00 -0.29 -7.13
CA PHE A 46 3.76 -0.22 -5.68
C PHE A 46 2.40 -0.84 -5.29
N ARG A 47 1.35 -0.56 -6.07
CA ARG A 47 0.03 -1.19 -5.92
C ARG A 47 0.09 -2.70 -6.05
N ASP A 48 0.83 -3.19 -7.04
CA ASP A 48 0.94 -4.62 -7.31
C ASP A 48 1.71 -5.33 -6.18
N HIS A 49 2.78 -4.72 -5.66
CA HIS A 49 3.50 -5.22 -4.49
C HIS A 49 2.60 -5.32 -3.25
N ILE A 50 1.77 -4.29 -3.00
CA ILE A 50 0.79 -4.30 -1.89
C ILE A 50 -0.20 -5.45 -2.08
N SER A 51 -0.75 -5.58 -3.30
CA SER A 51 -1.73 -6.63 -3.62
C SER A 51 -1.14 -8.03 -3.44
N GLN A 52 0.09 -8.26 -3.90
CA GLN A 52 0.80 -9.52 -3.73
C GLN A 52 1.05 -9.84 -2.24
N THR A 53 1.41 -8.84 -1.44
CA THR A 53 1.60 -9.00 0.01
C THR A 53 0.29 -9.42 0.68
N LEU A 54 -0.82 -8.73 0.36
CA LEU A 54 -2.15 -9.08 0.88
C LEU A 54 -2.55 -10.52 0.48
N LEU A 55 -2.31 -10.90 -0.77
CA LEU A 55 -2.65 -12.25 -1.26
C LEU A 55 -1.75 -13.35 -0.69
N SER A 56 -0.53 -13.01 -0.26
CA SER A 56 0.40 -13.96 0.36
C SER A 56 -0.08 -14.44 1.74
N THR A 57 -0.94 -13.65 2.39
CA THR A 57 -1.53 -13.94 3.70
C THR A 57 -3.06 -14.01 3.57
N PRO A 58 -3.62 -15.19 3.25
CA PRO A 58 -5.05 -15.32 2.95
C PRO A 58 -5.99 -14.95 4.11
N GLN A 59 -5.51 -15.07 5.35
CA GLN A 59 -6.28 -14.71 6.55
C GLN A 59 -6.28 -13.19 6.81
N GLY A 60 -5.57 -12.44 5.96
CA GLY A 60 -5.27 -11.04 6.14
C GLY A 60 -4.27 -10.78 7.26
N TYR A 61 -4.00 -9.50 7.44
CA TYR A 61 -3.14 -8.96 8.48
C TYR A 61 -4.00 -8.47 9.64
N SER A 62 -3.61 -8.84 10.86
CA SER A 62 -4.29 -8.39 12.09
C SER A 62 -4.11 -6.90 12.40
N SER A 63 -3.13 -6.25 11.77
CA SER A 63 -2.86 -4.83 11.97
C SER A 63 -2.15 -4.25 10.75
N LEU A 64 -2.14 -2.91 10.65
CA LEU A 64 -1.33 -2.23 9.65
C LEU A 64 0.18 -2.43 9.90
N GLY A 65 0.59 -2.55 11.16
CA GLY A 65 1.99 -2.78 11.54
C GLY A 65 2.54 -4.10 11.01
N SER A 66 1.81 -5.20 11.23
CA SER A 66 2.21 -6.52 10.73
C SER A 66 2.26 -6.58 9.20
N PHE A 67 1.36 -5.87 8.51
CA PHE A 67 1.43 -5.70 7.06
C PHE A 67 2.71 -4.96 6.63
N ILE A 68 3.05 -3.86 7.31
CA ILE A 68 4.24 -3.06 7.01
C ILE A 68 5.51 -3.88 7.18
N GLU A 69 5.61 -4.70 8.23
CA GLU A 69 6.76 -5.57 8.48
C GLU A 69 6.96 -6.60 7.36
N ASP A 70 5.92 -7.36 7.01
CA ASP A 70 5.97 -8.34 5.93
C ASP A 70 6.30 -7.71 4.58
N PHE A 71 5.67 -6.58 4.27
CA PHE A 71 5.94 -5.84 3.04
C PHE A 71 7.40 -5.40 2.99
N SER A 72 7.89 -4.79 4.07
CA SER A 72 9.26 -4.26 4.14
C SER A 72 10.28 -5.38 4.03
N TYR A 73 10.02 -6.54 4.64
CA TYR A 73 10.84 -7.74 4.50
C TYR A 73 10.93 -8.22 3.04
N CYS A 74 9.81 -8.22 2.31
CA CYS A 74 9.78 -8.73 0.93
C CYS A 74 10.40 -7.78 -0.10
N TYR A 75 10.27 -6.46 0.08
CA TYR A 75 10.68 -5.49 -0.94
C TYR A 75 11.83 -4.56 -0.53
N GLY A 76 12.26 -4.61 0.73
CA GLY A 76 13.42 -3.86 1.22
C GLY A 76 13.17 -2.36 1.41
N TYR A 77 11.92 -1.90 1.49
CA TYR A 77 11.59 -0.50 1.75
C TYR A 77 10.28 -0.34 2.54
N ASN A 78 10.14 0.79 3.24
CA ASN A 78 8.95 1.10 4.03
C ASN A 78 7.78 1.56 3.13
N PRO A 79 6.63 0.86 3.12
CA PRO A 79 5.49 1.23 2.29
C PRO A 79 4.85 2.56 2.71
N SER A 80 4.98 2.99 3.96
CA SER A 80 4.46 4.28 4.42
C SER A 80 5.22 5.46 3.84
N GLU A 81 6.55 5.37 3.77
CA GLU A 81 7.39 6.38 3.12
C GLU A 81 7.14 6.41 1.61
N ARG A 82 6.97 5.22 1.01
CA ARG A 82 6.65 5.11 -0.40
C ARG A 82 5.30 5.74 -0.74
N ALA A 83 4.26 5.51 0.05
CA ALA A 83 2.97 6.17 -0.12
C ALA A 83 3.09 7.69 -0.05
N ARG A 84 3.86 8.23 0.91
CA ARG A 84 4.13 9.67 1.01
C ARG A 84 4.86 10.24 -0.20
N SER A 85 5.78 9.48 -0.79
CA SER A 85 6.47 9.90 -2.03
C SER A 85 5.53 10.08 -3.22
N PHE A 86 4.33 9.49 -3.18
CA PHE A 86 3.28 9.65 -4.18
C PHE A 86 2.23 10.70 -3.78
N GLY A 87 2.43 11.44 -2.69
CA GLY A 87 1.56 12.52 -2.24
C GLY A 87 0.46 12.11 -1.26
N TYR A 88 0.44 10.87 -0.77
CA TYR A 88 -0.50 10.45 0.26
C TYR A 88 0.01 10.84 1.66
N PHE A 89 -0.87 11.25 2.57
CA PHE A 89 -0.54 11.56 3.96
C PHE A 89 -0.05 10.32 4.72
N SER A 90 -0.66 9.16 4.43
CA SER A 90 -0.32 7.89 5.08
C SER A 90 -0.54 6.68 4.18
N LEU A 91 0.05 5.53 4.56
CA LEU A 91 -0.25 4.25 3.92
C LEU A 91 -1.73 3.89 4.05
N PHE A 92 -2.35 4.19 5.19
CA PHE A 92 -3.77 3.92 5.41
C PHE A 92 -4.66 4.68 4.42
N GLU A 93 -4.33 5.96 4.16
CA GLU A 93 -5.01 6.75 3.14
C GLU A 93 -4.81 6.16 1.74
N PHE A 94 -3.58 5.78 1.38
CA PHE A 94 -3.31 5.10 0.11
C PHE A 94 -4.18 3.84 -0.05
N LEU A 95 -4.24 2.99 0.98
CA LEU A 95 -5.02 1.75 0.96
C LEU A 95 -6.54 2.00 0.88
N LYS A 96 -7.03 3.14 1.37
CA LYS A 96 -8.44 3.55 1.26
C LYS A 96 -8.78 4.30 -0.03
N SER A 97 -7.78 4.73 -0.79
CA SER A 97 -7.99 5.52 -1.99
C SER A 97 -8.70 4.73 -3.09
N ASP A 98 -9.32 5.45 -4.04
CA ASP A 98 -9.94 4.85 -5.23
C ASP A 98 -8.94 4.01 -6.04
N TYR A 99 -7.66 4.33 -5.95
CA TYR A 99 -6.60 3.61 -6.64
C TYR A 99 -6.39 2.18 -6.11
N MET A 100 -6.74 1.93 -4.84
CA MET A 100 -6.71 0.62 -4.18
C MET A 100 -8.09 -0.06 -4.13
N LYS A 101 -9.10 0.55 -4.73
CA LYS A 101 -10.47 0.02 -4.76
C LYS A 101 -10.48 -1.38 -5.35
N GLY A 102 -11.16 -2.30 -4.65
CA GLY A 102 -11.27 -3.69 -5.09
C GLY A 102 -10.08 -4.59 -4.72
N ARG A 103 -9.02 -4.08 -4.06
CA ARG A 103 -7.81 -4.86 -3.72
C ARG A 103 -7.66 -5.18 -2.24
N VAL A 104 -8.16 -4.31 -1.36
CA VAL A 104 -8.10 -4.47 0.09
C VAL A 104 -9.48 -4.32 0.71
N TRP A 105 -9.75 -5.12 1.74
CA TRP A 105 -10.95 -4.98 2.58
C TRP A 105 -10.54 -4.77 4.03
N PHE A 106 -11.15 -3.78 4.66
CA PHE A 106 -10.94 -3.43 6.06
C PHE A 106 -12.07 -4.03 6.88
N LYS A 107 -11.73 -4.87 7.86
CA LYS A 107 -12.72 -5.47 8.76
C LYS A 107 -12.35 -5.19 10.21
N VAL A 108 -13.25 -4.55 10.94
CA VAL A 108 -13.13 -4.38 12.40
C VAL A 108 -13.71 -5.61 13.06
N PHE A 109 -12.95 -6.25 13.94
CA PHE A 109 -13.38 -7.40 14.72
C PHE A 109 -13.96 -6.97 16.08
N LEU A 110 -14.65 -7.89 16.76
CA LEU A 110 -15.33 -7.64 18.04
C LEU A 110 -14.39 -7.15 19.15
N ASN A 111 -13.10 -7.46 19.05
CA ASN A 111 -12.05 -7.02 19.96
C ASN A 111 -11.52 -5.60 19.64
N GLY A 112 -12.05 -4.94 18.61
CA GLY A 112 -11.63 -3.61 18.16
C GLY A 112 -10.49 -3.63 17.13
N ASP A 113 -9.94 -4.80 16.80
CA ASP A 113 -8.82 -4.89 15.86
C ASP A 113 -9.26 -4.65 14.42
N LEU A 114 -8.47 -3.84 13.71
CA LEU A 114 -8.65 -3.59 12.29
C LEU A 114 -7.79 -4.56 11.47
N HIS A 115 -8.44 -5.51 10.82
CA HIS A 115 -7.78 -6.42 9.91
C HIS A 115 -7.78 -5.91 8.47
N LEU A 116 -6.68 -6.16 7.76
CA LEU A 116 -6.52 -5.92 6.33
C LEU A 116 -6.61 -7.26 5.60
N LEU A 117 -7.69 -7.45 4.85
CA LEU A 117 -7.94 -8.66 4.09
C LEU A 117 -7.68 -8.42 2.59
N PRO A 118 -7.11 -9.41 1.87
CA PRO A 118 -7.07 -9.34 0.42
C PRO A 118 -8.50 -9.37 -0.13
N ARG A 119 -8.76 -8.52 -1.12
CA ARG A 119 -9.96 -8.67 -1.95
C ARG A 119 -9.56 -9.32 -3.26
N VAL A 120 -10.22 -10.44 -3.54
CA VAL A 120 -9.93 -11.28 -4.68
C VAL A 120 -10.91 -10.91 -5.79
N ASP A 121 -10.39 -10.77 -7.01
CA ASP A 121 -11.23 -10.62 -8.19
C ASP A 121 -11.65 -12.01 -8.72
N GLU A 122 -12.70 -12.07 -9.54
CA GLU A 122 -13.22 -13.33 -10.10
C GLU A 122 -12.12 -14.13 -10.84
N ASN A 123 -11.16 -13.42 -11.44
CA ASN A 123 -10.08 -14.01 -12.22
C ASN A 123 -8.99 -14.65 -11.35
N THR A 124 -8.77 -14.17 -10.12
CA THR A 124 -7.76 -14.71 -9.19
C THR A 124 -8.36 -15.57 -8.09
N GLU A 125 -9.69 -15.72 -8.05
CA GLU A 125 -10.40 -16.48 -7.02
C GLU A 125 -9.95 -17.95 -6.91
N VAL A 126 -9.78 -18.61 -8.06
CA VAL A 126 -9.35 -20.01 -8.12
C VAL A 126 -7.93 -20.17 -7.55
N LEU A 127 -7.00 -19.31 -7.97
CA LEU A 127 -5.63 -19.33 -7.47
C LEU A 127 -5.59 -19.00 -5.97
N PHE A 128 -6.37 -18.03 -5.53
CA PHE A 128 -6.45 -17.66 -4.12
C PHE A 128 -6.98 -18.82 -3.26
N LYS A 129 -8.03 -19.51 -3.71
CA LYS A 129 -8.54 -20.73 -3.04
C LYS A 129 -7.47 -21.81 -2.94
N GLN A 130 -6.66 -22.02 -3.99
CA GLN A 130 -5.54 -22.96 -3.94
C GLN A 130 -4.46 -22.54 -2.93
N ILE A 131 -4.12 -21.25 -2.88
CA ILE A 131 -3.19 -20.70 -1.89
C ILE A 131 -3.72 -20.90 -0.47
N LEU A 132 -5.02 -20.63 -0.24
CA LEU A 132 -5.69 -20.83 1.05
C LEU A 132 -5.62 -22.30 1.50
N ILE A 133 -5.97 -23.25 0.62
CA ILE A 133 -5.89 -24.69 0.89
C ILE A 133 -4.44 -25.09 1.23
N SER A 134 -3.47 -24.66 0.43
CA SER A 134 -2.04 -24.95 0.66
C SER A 134 -1.56 -24.40 2.01
N TYR A 135 -2.00 -23.20 2.37
CA TYR A 135 -1.68 -22.57 3.63
C TYR A 135 -2.25 -23.38 4.82
N GLU A 136 -3.52 -23.77 4.77
CA GLU A 136 -4.16 -24.56 5.83
C GLU A 136 -3.50 -25.92 6.00
N GLN A 137 -3.15 -26.60 4.91
CA GLN A 137 -2.41 -27.86 4.95
C GLN A 137 -1.05 -27.70 5.64
N ARG A 138 -0.29 -26.64 5.32
CA ARG A 138 0.99 -26.33 5.97
C ARG A 138 0.82 -26.05 7.46
N ARG A 139 -0.21 -25.29 7.83
CA ARG A 139 -0.55 -24.99 9.24
C ARG A 139 -0.90 -26.26 10.02
N ASN A 140 -1.75 -27.12 9.46
CA ASN A 140 -2.14 -28.38 10.08
C ASN A 140 -0.95 -29.33 10.26
N LYS A 141 -0.04 -29.39 9.27
CA LYS A 141 1.19 -30.19 9.37
C LYS A 141 2.09 -29.70 10.51
N ARG A 142 2.25 -28.38 10.68
CA ARG A 142 3.00 -27.79 11.82
C ARG A 142 2.34 -28.13 13.16
N TYR A 143 1.02 -27.95 13.26
CA TYR A 143 0.27 -28.27 14.48
C TYR A 143 0.42 -29.75 14.88
N ASN A 144 0.29 -30.67 13.91
CA ASN A 144 0.44 -32.11 14.16
C ASN A 144 1.86 -32.49 14.59
N ARG A 145 2.90 -31.86 14.03
CA ARG A 145 4.29 -32.04 14.48
C ARG A 145 4.47 -31.57 15.92
N LEU A 146 3.97 -30.38 16.24
CA LEU A 146 4.07 -29.81 17.58
C LEU A 146 3.35 -30.71 18.62
N ARG A 147 2.11 -31.12 18.32
CA ARG A 147 1.33 -32.03 19.18
C ARG A 147 2.06 -33.35 19.44
N ARG A 148 2.72 -33.93 18.44
CA ARG A 148 3.52 -35.16 18.60
C ARG A 148 4.76 -34.92 19.46
N SER A 149 5.45 -33.81 19.28
CA SER A 149 6.64 -33.45 20.09
C SER A 149 6.29 -33.23 21.57
N ILE A 150 5.13 -32.61 21.84
CA ILE A 150 4.61 -32.39 23.18
C ILE A 150 4.25 -33.73 23.83
N LYS A 151 3.51 -34.60 23.14
CA LYS A 151 3.22 -35.95 23.66
C LYS A 151 4.49 -36.74 23.99
N HIS A 152 5.54 -36.65 23.17
CA HIS A 152 6.81 -37.31 23.47
C HIS A 152 7.52 -36.76 24.71
N ARG A 153 7.34 -35.49 25.07
CA ARG A 153 7.94 -34.87 26.26
C ARG A 153 7.24 -35.20 27.58
N TYR A 154 5.98 -35.63 27.54
CA TYR A 154 5.19 -35.91 28.75
C TYR A 154 5.00 -37.42 29.01
N PHE A 155 5.50 -38.29 28.12
CA PHE A 155 5.37 -39.74 28.21
C PHE A 155 6.73 -40.48 28.28
N TYR A 156 7.81 -39.75 28.55
CA TYR A 156 9.13 -40.28 28.91
C TYR A 156 9.67 -39.50 30.12
#